data_AF-A0A6G0X2W1-F1
#
_entry.id   AF-A0A6G0X2W1-F1
#
_cell.length_a   1.000
_cell.length_b   1.000
_cell.length_c   1.000
_cell.angle_alpha   90.00
_cell.angle_beta   90.00
_cell.angle_gamma   90.00
#
_symmetry.space_group_name_H-M   'P 1'
#
loop_
_entity.id
_entity.type
_entity.pdbx_description
1 polymer ?
#
loop_
_entity_poly.entity_id
_entity_poly.type
_entity_poly.pdbx_seq_one_letter_code
_entity_poly.pdbx_strand_id
1 'polypeptide(L)'
;MLSLATDKTHFSNLLLPTMRYFLAFAAATIVTTVFGQCPPTNTSLKAVNITGYIMDNLCIQMGYMIDNPQNKTLVSPQIHSIHCLVDLTPCVQSNYAVLAKLDQPTANATYRVAYQLGDDGSKLAAQYALAAKAKNGVRGFQATVSGYYDGQNPFLQCVTIDKKVNVDGKDLQLSDADLSGAATAATTTAAPTAAPTTTKSSGSATLTAFLVVPMTAAFLL
;
A
#
# COMPACT_ATOMS: atom_id res chain seq x y z
N MET A 1 -0.20 69.10 59.49
CA MET A 1 0.61 70.28 59.08
C MET A 1 1.22 69.92 57.74
N LEU A 2 0.65 70.47 56.67
CA LEU A 2 1.28 71.45 55.75
C LEU A 2 2.40 70.81 54.91
N SER A 3 2.54 71.02 53.60
CA SER A 3 1.85 71.83 52.60
C SER A 3 2.73 71.83 51.33
N LEU A 4 2.09 71.80 50.15
CA LEU A 4 2.53 72.36 48.84
C LEU A 4 3.83 71.84 48.19
N ALA A 5 3.80 71.21 47.01
CA ALA A 5 3.57 71.76 45.65
C ALA A 5 4.61 72.82 45.27
N THR A 6 5.41 72.66 44.19
CA THR A 6 5.19 73.12 42.79
C THR A 6 6.45 72.74 41.95
N ASP A 7 6.57 72.70 40.62
CA ASP A 7 5.72 72.90 39.42
C ASP A 7 6.63 72.74 38.16
N LYS A 8 6.06 72.25 37.04
CA LYS A 8 6.31 72.58 35.60
C LYS A 8 7.73 72.54 34.97
N THR A 9 7.96 72.23 33.68
CA THR A 9 7.22 72.49 32.43
C THR A 9 7.69 71.58 31.27
N HIS A 10 6.73 71.18 30.43
CA HIS A 10 6.74 71.04 28.96
C HIS A 10 7.90 70.39 28.18
N PHE A 11 7.58 69.34 27.41
CA PHE A 11 7.78 69.35 25.96
C PHE A 11 6.70 68.53 25.23
N SER A 12 6.37 69.04 24.05
CA SER A 12 5.15 68.86 23.28
C SER A 12 5.13 67.62 22.38
N ASN A 13 3.90 67.19 22.04
CA ASN A 13 3.46 66.69 20.72
C ASN A 13 4.36 65.73 19.94
N LEU A 14 3.90 64.49 19.79
CA LEU A 14 3.86 63.75 18.52
C LEU A 14 2.73 62.69 18.66
N LEU A 15 1.50 62.97 18.21
CA LEU A 15 0.97 62.61 16.89
C LEU A 15 1.26 61.14 16.46
N LEU A 16 0.28 60.26 16.77
CA LEU A 16 -0.34 59.14 15.99
C LEU A 16 0.55 58.17 15.13
N PRO A 17 0.10 56.93 14.79
CA PRO A 17 -1.27 56.43 14.81
C PRO A 17 -1.48 55.02 15.40
N THR A 18 -2.77 54.77 15.61
CA THR A 18 -3.43 53.51 15.94
C THR A 18 -3.08 52.38 14.97
N MET A 19 -2.37 51.38 15.50
CA MET A 19 -2.11 50.10 14.85
C MET A 19 -3.43 49.32 14.75
N ARG A 20 -4.06 49.43 13.58
CA ARG A 20 -5.20 48.62 13.17
C ARG A 20 -4.77 47.15 13.14
N TYR A 21 -5.18 46.39 14.16
CA TYR A 21 -5.14 44.94 14.16
C TYR A 21 -6.08 44.44 13.05
N PHE A 22 -5.53 44.20 11.86
CA PHE A 22 -6.15 43.33 10.89
C PHE A 22 -6.06 41.90 11.45
N LEU A 23 -7.17 41.43 12.04
CA LEU A 23 -7.43 40.01 12.20
C LEU A 23 -7.50 39.40 10.78
N ALA A 24 -6.34 38.96 10.30
CA ALA A 24 -6.27 38.05 9.18
C ALA A 24 -6.83 36.71 9.67
N PHE A 25 -8.12 36.47 9.40
CA PHE A 25 -8.68 35.13 9.40
C PHE A 25 -7.96 34.35 8.30
N ALA A 26 -6.89 33.64 8.68
CA ALA A 26 -6.33 32.58 7.87
C ALA A 26 -7.40 31.48 7.78
N ALA A 27 -8.18 31.50 6.70
CA ALA A 27 -9.02 30.38 6.33
C ALA A 27 -8.10 29.21 6.02
N ALA A 28 -7.89 28.33 7.02
CA ALA A 28 -7.31 27.03 6.79
C ALA A 28 -8.27 26.25 5.90
N THR A 29 -8.00 26.23 4.60
CA THR A 29 -8.62 25.29 3.68
C THR A 29 -8.15 23.91 4.07
N ILE A 30 -8.93 23.24 4.92
CA ILE A 30 -8.79 21.81 5.20
C ILE A 30 -9.00 21.13 3.84
N VAL A 31 -7.92 20.71 3.20
CA VAL A 31 -7.97 19.77 2.10
C VAL A 31 -8.39 18.44 2.71
N THR A 32 -9.70 18.23 2.86
CA THR A 32 -10.25 16.90 3.08
C THR A 32 -10.00 16.13 1.80
N THR A 33 -8.89 15.37 1.75
CA THR A 33 -8.77 14.26 0.82
C THR A 33 -9.99 13.38 1.02
N VAL A 34 -10.84 13.32 0.01
CA VAL A 34 -12.04 12.48 0.00
C VAL A 34 -11.56 11.04 -0.08
N PHE A 35 -11.21 10.45 1.07
CA PHE A 35 -11.29 9.01 1.23
C PHE A 35 -12.76 8.64 0.98
N GLY A 36 -13.01 7.69 0.09
CA GLY A 36 -14.38 7.22 -0.15
C GLY A 36 -15.06 6.95 1.19
N GLN A 37 -16.21 7.57 1.44
CA GLN A 37 -16.87 7.47 2.72
C GLN A 37 -17.23 6.01 2.98
N CYS A 38 -16.76 5.47 4.11
CA CYS A 38 -17.09 4.14 4.60
C CYS A 38 -18.12 4.28 5.74
N PRO A 39 -19.24 3.56 5.73
CA PRO A 39 -19.67 2.62 4.68
C PRO A 39 -20.03 3.34 3.37
N PRO A 40 -19.82 2.69 2.22
CA PRO A 40 -20.14 3.29 0.94
C PRO A 40 -21.65 3.55 0.85
N THR A 41 -22.03 4.71 0.32
CA THR A 41 -23.43 5.16 0.22
C THR A 41 -24.24 4.40 -0.84
N ASN A 42 -23.56 3.60 -1.66
CA ASN A 42 -24.20 2.78 -2.68
C ASN A 42 -24.84 1.53 -2.05
N THR A 43 -26.17 1.51 -2.00
CA THR A 43 -26.99 0.41 -1.47
C THR A 43 -26.94 -0.87 -2.30
N SER A 44 -26.37 -0.83 -3.51
CA SER A 44 -26.13 -2.01 -4.34
C SER A 44 -24.96 -2.88 -3.84
N LEU A 45 -24.10 -2.34 -2.97
CA LEU A 45 -22.92 -3.04 -2.50
C LEU A 45 -23.29 -4.09 -1.44
N LYS A 46 -22.71 -5.29 -1.57
CA LYS A 46 -22.89 -6.37 -0.60
C LYS A 46 -21.74 -6.36 0.40
N ALA A 47 -22.07 -6.38 1.69
CA ALA A 47 -21.07 -6.59 2.73
C ALA A 47 -20.47 -8.00 2.60
N VAL A 48 -19.15 -8.07 2.70
CA VAL A 48 -18.36 -9.30 2.64
C VAL A 48 -17.57 -9.41 3.93
N ASN A 49 -17.51 -10.61 4.48
CA ASN A 49 -16.61 -10.97 5.58
C ASN A 49 -16.01 -12.35 5.26
N ILE A 50 -14.70 -12.42 5.11
CA ILE A 50 -13.99 -13.62 4.69
C ILE A 50 -12.68 -13.80 5.44
N THR A 51 -12.45 -15.02 5.95
CA THR A 51 -11.15 -15.42 6.50
C THR A 51 -10.37 -16.17 5.44
N GLY A 52 -9.13 -15.74 5.18
CA GLY A 52 -8.31 -16.28 4.12
C GLY A 52 -6.84 -15.89 4.22
N TYR A 53 -5.99 -16.58 3.46
CA TYR A 53 -4.60 -16.16 3.33
C TYR A 53 -4.52 -14.89 2.49
N ILE A 54 -3.75 -13.92 2.94
CA ILE A 54 -3.42 -12.73 2.17
C ILE A 54 -2.11 -13.01 1.44
N MET A 55 -2.09 -12.73 0.14
CA MET A 55 -0.98 -13.06 -0.75
C MET A 55 -0.82 -11.99 -1.83
N ASP A 56 0.41 -11.75 -2.28
CA ASP A 56 0.72 -10.81 -3.36
C ASP A 56 0.37 -11.36 -4.73
N ASN A 57 -0.05 -10.45 -5.60
CA ASN A 57 -0.47 -10.81 -6.94
C ASN A 57 0.69 -11.31 -7.79
N LEU A 58 1.93 -10.91 -7.52
CA LEU A 58 3.09 -11.40 -8.26
C LEU A 58 3.29 -12.90 -8.06
N CYS A 59 3.37 -13.39 -6.83
CA CYS A 59 3.47 -14.81 -6.53
C CYS A 59 2.24 -15.59 -7.04
N ILE A 60 1.04 -15.00 -6.97
CA ILE A 60 -0.18 -15.61 -7.54
C ILE A 60 -0.03 -15.77 -9.07
N GLN A 61 0.39 -14.71 -9.78
CA GLN A 61 0.53 -14.72 -11.23
C GLN A 61 1.64 -15.66 -11.72
N MET A 62 2.74 -15.75 -10.97
CA MET A 62 3.83 -16.69 -11.28
C MET A 62 3.42 -18.15 -11.02
N GLY A 63 2.45 -18.38 -10.14
CA GLY A 63 1.99 -19.71 -9.73
C GLY A 63 2.90 -20.40 -8.71
N TYR A 64 3.98 -19.74 -8.29
CA TYR A 64 4.93 -20.20 -7.28
C TYR A 64 5.46 -19.03 -6.44
N MET A 65 6.01 -19.34 -5.27
CA MET A 65 6.57 -18.33 -4.36
C MET A 65 7.93 -17.89 -4.88
N ILE A 66 8.13 -16.58 -5.06
CA ILE A 66 9.37 -16.06 -5.65
C ILE A 66 10.61 -16.38 -4.80
N ASP A 67 10.46 -16.42 -3.47
CA ASP A 67 11.51 -16.76 -2.53
C ASP A 67 11.67 -18.28 -2.32
N ASN A 68 10.69 -19.08 -2.75
CA ASN A 68 10.73 -20.53 -2.68
C ASN A 68 9.99 -21.19 -3.87
N PRO A 69 10.61 -21.21 -5.06
CA PRO A 69 9.93 -21.59 -6.31
C PRO A 69 9.46 -23.05 -6.40
N GLN A 70 9.88 -23.91 -5.47
CA GLN A 70 9.40 -25.29 -5.38
C GLN A 70 7.95 -25.38 -4.88
N ASN A 71 7.41 -24.29 -4.33
CA ASN A 71 6.10 -24.26 -3.71
C ASN A 71 5.08 -23.45 -4.53
N LYS A 72 3.97 -24.11 -4.86
CA LYS A 72 2.84 -23.50 -5.59
C LYS A 72 1.98 -22.65 -4.66
N THR A 73 1.69 -21.43 -5.08
CA THR A 73 0.97 -20.43 -4.27
C THR A 73 -0.44 -20.86 -3.89
N LEU A 74 -1.24 -21.29 -4.88
CA LEU A 74 -2.63 -21.69 -4.65
C LEU A 74 -2.80 -23.10 -4.09
N VAL A 75 -1.72 -23.86 -3.88
CA VAL A 75 -1.75 -25.20 -3.27
C VAL A 75 -1.39 -25.13 -1.79
N SER A 76 -0.44 -24.28 -1.43
CA SER A 76 0.05 -24.18 -0.05
C SER A 76 0.31 -22.72 0.35
N PRO A 77 -0.72 -21.85 0.43
CA PRO A 77 -0.52 -20.46 0.82
C PRO A 77 -0.02 -20.29 2.26
N GLN A 78 -0.18 -21.29 3.12
CA GLN A 78 0.34 -21.28 4.50
C GLN A 78 1.86 -21.24 4.61
N ILE A 79 2.58 -21.55 3.53
CA ILE A 79 4.05 -21.46 3.51
C ILE A 79 4.56 -20.19 2.82
N HIS A 80 3.66 -19.30 2.39
CA HIS A 80 4.01 -18.00 1.83
C HIS A 80 4.68 -17.13 2.88
N SER A 81 5.91 -16.71 2.62
CA SER A 81 6.69 -15.94 3.57
C SER A 81 6.13 -14.53 3.74
N ILE A 82 6.11 -14.05 4.98
CA ILE A 82 5.80 -12.65 5.28
C ILE A 82 6.86 -11.72 4.63
N HIS A 83 8.08 -12.20 4.39
CA HIS A 83 9.10 -11.46 3.64
C HIS A 83 8.57 -10.92 2.29
N CYS A 84 7.83 -11.75 1.54
CA CYS A 84 7.23 -11.34 0.28
C CYS A 84 6.12 -10.28 0.47
N LEU A 85 5.45 -10.27 1.62
CA LEU A 85 4.36 -9.32 1.92
C LEU A 85 4.84 -7.96 2.43
N VAL A 86 6.10 -7.79 2.82
CA VAL A 86 6.54 -6.52 3.43
C VAL A 86 7.93 -6.05 3.03
N ASP A 87 8.82 -6.93 2.59
CA ASP A 87 10.22 -6.56 2.30
C ASP A 87 10.53 -6.58 0.81
N LEU A 88 9.90 -7.49 0.05
CA LEU A 88 10.25 -7.70 -1.35
C LEU A 88 9.44 -6.76 -2.24
N THR A 89 10.06 -5.64 -2.63
CA THR A 89 9.42 -4.54 -3.36
C THR A 89 8.52 -4.98 -4.53
N PRO A 90 8.93 -5.89 -5.43
CA PRO A 90 8.06 -6.35 -6.52
C PRO A 90 6.76 -7.01 -6.05
N CYS A 91 6.80 -7.79 -4.96
CA CYS A 91 5.61 -8.41 -4.37
C CYS A 91 4.72 -7.35 -3.73
N VAL A 92 5.31 -6.44 -2.93
CA VAL A 92 4.56 -5.35 -2.27
C VAL A 92 3.86 -4.44 -3.28
N GLN A 93 4.54 -4.10 -4.37
CA GLN A 93 4.00 -3.24 -5.44
C GLN A 93 2.95 -3.95 -6.31
N SER A 94 2.85 -5.27 -6.25
CA SER A 94 1.85 -6.02 -7.01
C SER A 94 0.45 -5.97 -6.41
N ASN A 95 0.28 -5.33 -5.24
CA ASN A 95 -0.94 -5.39 -4.43
C ASN A 95 -1.26 -6.82 -3.94
N TYR A 96 -2.25 -6.92 -3.07
CA TYR A 96 -2.63 -8.16 -2.41
C TYR A 96 -4.06 -8.61 -2.76
N ALA A 97 -4.27 -9.91 -2.64
CA ALA A 97 -5.57 -10.55 -2.68
C ALA A 97 -5.79 -11.35 -1.39
N VAL A 98 -7.06 -11.56 -1.03
CA VAL A 98 -7.47 -12.55 -0.03
C VAL A 98 -7.92 -13.83 -0.73
N LEU A 99 -7.40 -14.96 -0.27
CA LEU A 99 -7.65 -16.27 -0.85
C LEU A 99 -8.76 -17.02 -0.10
N ALA A 100 -9.70 -17.61 -0.82
CA ALA A 100 -10.67 -18.56 -0.29
C ALA A 100 -10.22 -20.00 -0.55
N LYS A 101 -10.49 -20.90 0.40
CA LYS A 101 -10.36 -22.33 0.16
C LYS A 101 -11.37 -22.77 -0.91
N LEU A 102 -10.97 -23.69 -1.78
CA LEU A 102 -11.86 -24.34 -2.73
C LEU A 102 -12.68 -25.43 -2.03
N ASP A 103 -13.97 -25.50 -2.35
CA ASP A 103 -14.84 -26.59 -1.88
C ASP A 103 -14.40 -27.92 -2.51
N GLN A 104 -13.94 -27.88 -3.77
CA GLN A 104 -13.41 -29.02 -4.51
C GLN A 104 -11.98 -28.71 -4.95
N PRO A 105 -10.97 -29.13 -4.16
CA PRO A 105 -9.57 -28.96 -4.53
C PRO A 105 -9.20 -29.72 -5.81
N THR A 106 -8.21 -29.20 -6.52
CA THR A 106 -7.57 -29.87 -7.66
C THR A 106 -6.11 -30.15 -7.36
N ALA A 107 -5.44 -30.93 -8.22
CA ALA A 107 -3.99 -31.15 -8.11
C ALA A 107 -3.15 -29.86 -8.19
N ASN A 108 -3.72 -28.77 -8.74
CA ASN A 108 -3.00 -27.52 -8.97
C ASN A 108 -3.49 -26.35 -8.11
N ALA A 109 -4.58 -26.52 -7.36
CA ALA A 109 -5.12 -25.46 -6.51
C ALA A 109 -6.00 -26.06 -5.40
N THR A 110 -5.73 -25.64 -4.16
CA THR A 110 -6.58 -25.84 -2.98
C THR A 110 -7.24 -24.53 -2.53
N TYR A 111 -6.75 -23.39 -3.04
CA TYR A 111 -7.26 -22.05 -2.83
C TYR A 111 -7.52 -21.33 -4.16
N ARG A 112 -8.35 -20.28 -4.12
CA ARG A 112 -8.57 -19.33 -5.22
C ARG A 112 -8.51 -17.91 -4.68
N VAL A 113 -8.23 -16.95 -5.55
CA VAL A 113 -8.49 -15.54 -5.25
C VAL A 113 -9.99 -15.37 -5.00
N ALA A 114 -10.34 -14.87 -3.82
CA ALA A 114 -11.72 -14.52 -3.49
C ALA A 114 -11.99 -13.08 -3.89
N TYR A 115 -11.12 -12.18 -3.44
CA TYR A 115 -11.20 -10.76 -3.75
C TYR A 115 -9.80 -10.14 -3.84
N GLN A 116 -9.70 -9.11 -4.66
CA GLN A 116 -8.57 -8.19 -4.70
C GLN A 116 -8.75 -7.11 -3.64
N LEU A 117 -7.67 -6.74 -2.95
CA LEU A 117 -7.75 -5.74 -1.87
C LEU A 117 -7.60 -4.29 -2.38
N GLY A 118 -7.14 -4.13 -3.63
CA GLY A 118 -6.88 -2.80 -4.21
C GLY A 118 -5.78 -2.05 -3.44
N ASP A 119 -5.53 -0.79 -3.78
CA ASP A 119 -4.40 -0.05 -3.20
C ASP A 119 -4.57 0.16 -1.68
N ASP A 120 -5.74 0.61 -1.24
CA ASP A 120 -5.97 0.94 0.18
C ASP A 120 -6.05 -0.31 1.06
N GLY A 121 -6.73 -1.36 0.60
CA GLY A 121 -6.74 -2.64 1.30
C GLY A 121 -5.35 -3.30 1.29
N SER A 122 -4.56 -3.11 0.23
CA SER A 122 -3.19 -3.65 0.18
C SER A 122 -2.24 -2.92 1.12
N LYS A 123 -2.34 -1.59 1.25
CA LYS A 123 -1.59 -0.84 2.28
C LYS A 123 -1.93 -1.32 3.68
N LEU A 124 -3.22 -1.56 3.97
CA LEU A 124 -3.66 -2.08 5.26
C LEU A 124 -3.12 -3.49 5.50
N ALA A 125 -3.19 -4.38 4.50
CA ALA A 125 -2.63 -5.71 4.59
C ALA A 125 -1.10 -5.72 4.82
N ALA A 126 -0.34 -4.86 4.13
CA ALA A 126 1.10 -4.68 4.39
C ALA A 126 1.36 -4.23 5.83
N GLN A 127 0.57 -3.28 6.34
CA GLN A 127 0.70 -2.79 7.72
C GLN A 127 0.47 -3.91 8.73
N TYR A 128 -0.55 -4.75 8.53
CA TYR A 128 -0.82 -5.89 9.41
C TYR A 128 0.26 -6.97 9.31
N ALA A 129 0.73 -7.28 8.09
CA ALA A 129 1.82 -8.23 7.89
C ALA A 129 3.12 -7.74 8.54
N LEU A 130 3.41 -6.44 8.50
CA LEU A 130 4.58 -5.84 9.13
C LEU A 130 4.47 -5.88 10.66
N ALA A 131 3.30 -5.59 11.21
CA ALA A 131 3.03 -5.76 12.64
C ALA A 131 3.18 -7.22 13.07
N ALA A 132 2.70 -8.18 12.27
CA ALA A 132 2.89 -9.60 12.54
C ALA A 132 4.37 -10.02 12.47
N LYS A 133 5.12 -9.51 11.48
CA LYS A 133 6.57 -9.72 11.37
C LYS A 133 7.31 -9.23 12.62
N ALA A 134 6.97 -8.03 13.11
CA ALA A 134 7.55 -7.47 14.33
C ALA A 134 7.31 -8.34 15.58
N LYS A 135 6.29 -9.22 15.54
CA LYS A 135 5.98 -10.20 16.59
C LYS A 135 6.49 -11.61 16.24
N ASN A 136 7.53 -11.69 15.40
CA ASN A 136 8.22 -12.91 14.96
C ASN A 136 7.41 -13.81 14.01
N GLY A 137 6.37 -13.28 13.35
CA GLY A 137 5.66 -14.01 12.31
C GLY A 137 6.55 -14.26 11.09
N VAL A 138 6.54 -15.49 10.58
CA VAL A 138 7.42 -15.90 9.45
C VAL A 138 6.64 -16.16 8.16
N ARG A 139 5.55 -16.93 8.22
CA ARG A 139 4.81 -17.35 7.01
C ARG A 139 3.32 -17.57 7.26
N GLY A 140 2.58 -17.72 6.16
CA GLY A 140 1.18 -18.11 6.20
C GLY A 140 0.29 -17.06 6.85
N PHE A 141 0.38 -15.83 6.36
CA PHE A 141 -0.41 -14.72 6.89
C PHE A 141 -1.89 -14.86 6.49
N GLN A 142 -2.72 -15.25 7.44
CA GLN A 142 -4.16 -15.38 7.31
C GLN A 142 -4.86 -14.33 8.16
N ALA A 143 -5.91 -13.72 7.61
CA ALA A 143 -6.69 -12.72 8.32
C ALA A 143 -8.16 -12.78 7.92
N THR A 144 -9.01 -12.24 8.79
CA THR A 144 -10.41 -11.97 8.48
C THR A 144 -10.52 -10.58 7.88
N VAL A 145 -10.94 -10.53 6.62
CA VAL A 145 -11.11 -9.30 5.83
C VAL A 145 -12.58 -9.01 5.69
N SER A 146 -12.98 -7.79 6.03
CA SER A 146 -14.33 -7.27 5.79
C SER A 146 -14.31 -6.11 4.82
N GLY A 147 -15.37 -5.96 4.02
CA GLY A 147 -15.49 -4.87 3.04
C GLY A 147 -16.79 -4.95 2.27
N TYR A 148 -16.84 -4.28 1.12
CA TYR A 148 -18.02 -4.18 0.28
C TYR A 148 -17.68 -4.56 -1.17
N TYR A 149 -18.53 -5.38 -1.77
CA TYR A 149 -18.39 -5.91 -3.13
C TYR A 149 -19.56 -5.47 -4.01
N ASP A 150 -19.27 -5.02 -5.23
CA ASP A 150 -20.28 -4.50 -6.16
C ASP A 150 -20.92 -5.57 -7.05
N GLY A 151 -20.33 -6.76 -7.12
CA GLY A 151 -20.82 -7.83 -7.98
C GLY A 151 -20.14 -7.88 -9.35
N GLN A 152 -19.42 -6.84 -9.75
CA GLN A 152 -18.82 -6.70 -11.07
C GLN A 152 -17.29 -6.66 -11.04
N ASN A 153 -16.71 -6.03 -10.03
CA ASN A 153 -15.28 -5.78 -9.92
C ASN A 153 -14.67 -6.61 -8.79
N PRO A 154 -13.60 -7.40 -9.01
CA PRO A 154 -12.96 -8.20 -7.96
C PRO A 154 -12.42 -7.39 -6.76
N PHE A 155 -12.31 -6.06 -6.84
CA PHE A 155 -11.80 -5.22 -5.76
C PHE A 155 -12.83 -4.99 -4.64
N LEU A 156 -12.43 -5.24 -3.39
CA LEU A 156 -13.21 -4.82 -2.22
C LEU A 156 -13.07 -3.32 -1.97
N GLN A 157 -14.18 -2.70 -1.58
CA GLN A 157 -14.23 -1.33 -1.09
C GLN A 157 -14.30 -1.31 0.43
N CYS A 158 -13.77 -0.24 1.05
CA CYS A 158 -13.81 -0.06 2.50
C CYS A 158 -13.26 -1.26 3.28
N VAL A 159 -12.09 -1.73 2.85
CA VAL A 159 -11.43 -2.90 3.42
C VAL A 159 -11.05 -2.64 4.87
N THR A 160 -11.38 -3.59 5.73
CA THR A 160 -10.95 -3.67 7.13
C THR A 160 -10.41 -5.07 7.40
N ILE A 161 -9.48 -5.20 8.34
CA ILE A 161 -8.86 -6.46 8.72
C ILE A 161 -9.02 -6.64 10.23
N ASP A 162 -9.42 -7.83 10.67
CA ASP A 162 -9.51 -8.16 12.09
C ASP A 162 -8.10 -8.16 12.72
N LYS A 163 -8.01 -7.60 13.93
CA LYS A 163 -6.78 -7.56 14.73
C LYS A 163 -6.30 -8.95 15.16
N LYS A 164 -7.18 -9.95 15.16
CA LYS A 164 -6.83 -11.35 15.35
C LYS A 164 -6.47 -11.96 13.99
N VAL A 165 -5.16 -12.09 13.75
CA VAL A 165 -4.61 -12.74 12.54
C VAL A 165 -4.08 -14.14 12.90
N ASN A 166 -3.87 -14.99 11.91
CA ASN A 166 -3.18 -16.26 12.09
C ASN A 166 -1.89 -16.26 11.25
N VAL A 167 -0.77 -16.57 11.91
CA VAL A 167 0.56 -16.60 11.30
C VAL A 167 1.30 -17.80 11.86
N ASP A 168 2.05 -18.50 11.02
CA ASP A 168 2.74 -19.74 11.39
C ASP A 168 1.79 -20.80 12.00
N GLY A 169 0.52 -20.78 11.60
CA GLY A 169 -0.53 -21.65 12.14
C GLY A 169 -1.00 -21.28 13.55
N LYS A 170 -0.64 -20.09 14.06
CA LYS A 170 -0.98 -19.62 15.42
C LYS A 170 -1.74 -18.30 15.37
N ASP A 171 -2.72 -18.18 16.24
CA ASP A 171 -3.45 -16.93 16.42
C ASP A 171 -2.56 -15.89 17.09
N LEU A 172 -2.52 -14.70 16.50
CA LEU A 172 -1.77 -13.54 16.94
C LEU A 172 -2.72 -12.35 17.06
N GLN A 173 -2.81 -11.79 18.27
CA GLN A 173 -3.55 -10.56 18.51
C GLN A 173 -2.64 -9.35 18.27
N LEU A 174 -3.05 -8.48 17.35
CA LEU A 174 -2.43 -7.19 17.09
C LEU A 174 -3.17 -6.08 17.86
N SER A 175 -2.41 -5.16 18.43
CA SER A 175 -2.93 -3.96 19.10
C SER A 175 -2.85 -2.73 18.19
N ASP A 176 -3.54 -1.64 18.55
CA ASP A 176 -3.40 -0.38 17.83
C ASP A 176 -1.96 0.18 17.90
N ALA A 177 -1.23 -0.10 18.97
CA ALA A 177 0.19 0.23 19.10
C ALA A 177 1.04 -0.55 18.10
N ASP A 178 0.78 -1.85 17.92
CA ASP A 178 1.48 -2.68 16.93
C ASP A 178 1.26 -2.13 15.50
N LEU A 179 0.01 -1.77 15.18
CA LEU A 179 -0.37 -1.26 13.86
C LEU A 179 0.19 0.13 13.58
N SER A 180 0.16 1.05 14.56
CA SER A 180 0.72 2.40 14.42
C SER A 180 2.25 2.40 14.31
N GLY A 181 2.93 1.51 15.05
CA GLY A 181 4.36 1.28 14.92
C GLY A 181 4.74 0.79 13.52
N ALA A 182 3.97 -0.14 12.96
CA ALA A 182 4.17 -0.65 11.59
C ALA A 182 4.01 0.45 10.52
N ALA A 183 2.99 1.31 10.63
CA ALA A 183 2.78 2.42 9.68
C ALA A 183 3.97 3.41 9.68
N THR A 184 4.57 3.64 10.85
CA THR A 184 5.72 4.54 10.99
C THR A 184 7.00 3.94 10.39
N ALA A 185 7.21 2.63 10.56
CA ALA A 185 8.35 1.90 9.97
C ALA A 185 8.28 1.83 8.44
N ALA A 186 7.07 1.72 7.87
CA ALA A 186 6.88 1.76 6.42
C ALA A 186 7.27 3.11 5.79
N THR A 187 7.16 4.21 6.55
CA THR A 187 7.49 5.57 6.07
C THR A 187 8.98 5.89 6.17
N THR A 188 9.70 5.29 7.11
CA THR A 188 11.14 5.54 7.34
C THR A 188 12.07 4.74 6.42
N THR A 189 11.54 3.72 5.72
CA THR A 189 12.32 2.91 4.77
C THR A 189 12.32 3.50 3.35
N ALA A 190 11.55 4.58 3.10
CA ALA A 190 11.51 5.29 1.82
C ALA A 190 12.53 6.43 1.74
N ALA A 191 13.81 6.17 2.02
CA ALA A 191 14.88 7.01 1.50
C ALA A 191 15.37 6.38 0.19
N PRO A 192 15.16 7.02 -0.99
CA PRO A 192 15.74 6.51 -2.22
C PRO A 192 17.25 6.65 -2.09
N THR A 193 17.96 5.53 -2.00
CA THR A 193 19.38 5.51 -2.35
C THR A 193 19.43 5.85 -3.83
N ALA A 194 19.89 7.06 -4.14
CA ALA A 194 20.08 7.54 -5.49
C ALA A 194 20.86 6.48 -6.28
N ALA A 195 20.23 5.93 -7.31
CA ALA A 195 20.91 5.07 -8.26
C ALA A 195 22.04 5.88 -8.92
N PRO A 196 23.28 5.34 -9.02
CA PRO A 196 24.34 6.03 -9.72
C PRO A 196 23.95 6.17 -11.19
N THR A 197 23.88 7.42 -11.64
CA THR A 197 23.63 7.79 -13.03
C THR A 197 24.81 7.30 -13.88
N THR A 198 24.69 6.15 -14.51
CA THR A 198 25.60 5.77 -15.59
C THR A 198 25.14 6.44 -16.87
N THR A 199 25.82 7.51 -17.23
CA THR A 199 25.74 8.20 -18.52
C THR A 199 26.05 7.19 -19.63
N LYS A 200 25.03 6.77 -20.39
CA LYS A 200 25.22 5.97 -21.61
C LYS A 200 25.77 6.90 -22.70
N SER A 201 27.05 6.73 -23.00
CA SER A 201 27.70 7.31 -24.18
C SER A 201 27.10 6.71 -25.46
N SER A 202 26.66 7.57 -26.38
CA SER A 202 26.24 7.20 -27.72
C SER A 202 27.43 6.68 -28.53
N GLY A 203 27.50 5.36 -28.70
CA GLY A 203 28.31 4.71 -29.72
C GLY A 203 27.46 4.50 -30.98
N SER A 204 27.80 5.22 -32.05
CA SER A 204 27.24 5.08 -33.39
C SER A 204 27.49 3.66 -33.93
N ALA A 205 26.42 2.92 -34.23
CA ALA A 205 26.51 1.62 -34.89
C ALA A 205 26.11 1.78 -36.37
N THR A 206 27.08 1.58 -37.24
CA THR A 206 26.97 1.55 -38.70
C THR A 206 26.03 0.42 -39.15
N LEU A 207 24.99 0.79 -39.91
CA LEU A 207 24.13 -0.13 -40.64
C LEU A 207 24.94 -0.86 -41.71
N THR A 208 24.98 -2.18 -41.68
CA THR A 208 25.46 -3.00 -42.81
C THR A 208 24.25 -3.73 -43.38
N ALA A 209 23.88 -3.37 -44.62
CA ALA A 209 22.75 -3.94 -45.34
C ALA A 209 23.07 -5.37 -45.79
N PHE A 210 22.23 -6.33 -45.42
CA PHE A 210 22.24 -7.67 -46.02
C PHE A 210 21.33 -7.70 -47.24
N LEU A 211 21.95 -8.04 -48.38
CA LEU A 211 21.31 -8.30 -49.67
C LEU A 211 20.41 -9.54 -49.59
N VAL A 212 19.15 -9.37 -49.98
CA VAL A 212 18.18 -10.45 -50.19
C VAL A 212 18.43 -11.04 -51.59
N VAL A 213 18.77 -12.32 -51.66
CA VAL A 213 18.79 -13.08 -52.92
C VAL A 213 17.48 -13.86 -53.05
N PRO A 214 16.67 -13.66 -54.10
CA PRO A 214 15.49 -14.48 -54.35
C PRO A 214 15.91 -15.80 -55.01
N MET A 215 15.57 -16.92 -54.38
CA MET A 215 15.73 -18.24 -54.99
C MET A 215 14.46 -18.58 -55.78
N THR A 216 14.65 -18.71 -57.09
CA THR A 216 13.63 -18.98 -58.11
C THR A 216 13.06 -20.39 -57.99
N ALA A 217 11.75 -20.48 -58.25
CA ALA A 217 11.02 -21.72 -58.48
C ALA A 217 11.52 -22.43 -59.76
N ALA A 218 11.63 -23.75 -59.70
CA ALA A 218 11.72 -24.61 -60.88
C ALA A 218 10.81 -25.83 -60.68
N PHE A 219 9.95 -26.03 -61.69
CA PHE A 219 8.95 -27.06 -61.89
C PHE A 219 9.60 -28.31 -62.56
N LEU A 220 8.82 -29.41 -62.64
CA LEU A 220 9.03 -30.68 -63.38
C LEU A 220 9.83 -31.75 -62.60
N LEU A 221 9.37 -33.00 -62.43
CA LEU A 221 8.43 -33.86 -63.16
C LEU A 221 7.59 -34.70 -62.19
#